data_AF-R9GVN5-F1
#
_entry.id   AF-R9GVN5-F1
#
_cell.length_a   1.000
_cell.length_b   1.000
_cell.length_c   1.000
_cell.angle_alpha   90.00
_cell.angle_beta   90.00
_cell.angle_gamma   90.00
#
_symmetry.space_group_name_H-M   'P 1'
#
loop_
_entity.id
_entity.type
_entity.pdbx_description
1 polymer ?
#
loop_
_entity_poly.entity_id
_entity_poly.type
_entity_poly.pdbx_seq_one_letter_code
_entity_poly.pdbx_strand_id
1 'polypeptide(L)'
;MYNDAEQGVDINVDDRVWTYGSRSYDSVNTYNAFYSGIHSFAAIPGGLSIAAAIVSVSQDLKSDTLYTGFVTGKSGAGKMVFFVDTMATAQSGKAKIRFINLSPDMSKIDFGIADTTRKFSNLDYLNAAYFSIDTGLHKYNVYSAGETTPLVSIDFNPVSGTIYTMYTKGLIARTGVDKAGISYFIQPDK
;
A
#
# COMPACT_ATOMS: atom_id res chain seq x y z
N MET A 1 -2.65 -1.01 5.48
CA MET A 1 -3.13 -2.13 6.30
C MET A 1 -4.64 -2.16 6.34
N TYR A 2 -5.22 -3.22 6.88
CA TYR A 2 -6.64 -3.55 6.86
C TYR A 2 -7.38 -2.82 8.00
N ASN A 3 -8.49 -2.13 7.67
CA ASN A 3 -9.12 -1.21 8.63
C ASN A 3 -10.02 -1.94 9.66
N ASP A 4 -10.67 -3.06 9.30
CA ASP A 4 -11.63 -3.72 10.20
C ASP A 4 -10.93 -4.43 11.39
N ALA A 5 -9.63 -4.23 11.60
CA ALA A 5 -8.86 -4.71 12.76
C ALA A 5 -8.57 -3.53 13.70
N GLU A 6 -9.49 -3.24 14.62
CA GLU A 6 -9.47 -2.05 15.49
C GLU A 6 -8.18 -1.89 16.33
N GLN A 7 -7.61 -3.00 16.80
CA GLN A 7 -6.36 -3.01 17.58
C GLN A 7 -5.10 -3.12 16.72
N GLY A 8 -5.24 -2.92 15.41
CA GLY A 8 -4.18 -3.14 14.43
C GLY A 8 -4.08 -4.61 14.00
N VAL A 9 -3.00 -4.92 13.30
CA VAL A 9 -2.73 -6.24 12.74
C VAL A 9 -1.39 -6.76 13.27
N ASP A 10 -1.42 -7.93 13.89
CA ASP A 10 -0.24 -8.74 14.20
C ASP A 10 0.15 -9.57 12.98
N ILE A 11 1.44 -9.78 12.78
CA ILE A 11 1.94 -10.67 11.72
C ILE A 11 2.61 -11.86 12.38
N ASN A 12 2.27 -13.06 11.94
CA ASN A 12 3.08 -14.24 12.19
C ASN A 12 3.92 -14.56 10.95
N VAL A 13 5.17 -14.97 11.18
CA VAL A 13 6.04 -15.52 10.16
C VAL A 13 6.46 -16.93 10.55
N ASP A 14 6.28 -17.90 9.66
CA ASP A 14 6.57 -19.32 9.91
C ASP A 14 5.96 -19.83 11.23
N ASP A 15 4.67 -19.52 11.43
CA ASP A 15 3.86 -19.83 12.60
C ASP A 15 4.36 -19.23 13.93
N ARG A 16 5.28 -18.27 13.88
CA ARG A 16 5.79 -17.55 15.06
C ARG A 16 5.36 -16.09 15.02
N VAL A 17 5.04 -15.55 16.19
CA VAL A 17 4.72 -14.12 16.34
C VAL A 17 5.91 -13.29 15.90
N TRP A 18 5.67 -12.37 14.97
CA TRP A 18 6.70 -11.44 14.54
C TRP A 18 6.99 -10.44 15.66
N THR A 19 8.24 -10.42 16.13
CA THR A 19 8.64 -9.74 17.36
C THR A 19 8.56 -8.21 17.27
N TYR A 20 8.39 -7.65 16.07
CA TYR A 20 8.32 -6.20 15.87
C TYR A 20 6.94 -5.60 16.16
N GLY A 21 6.03 -6.34 16.81
CA GLY A 21 4.76 -5.84 17.35
C GLY A 21 3.60 -5.74 16.36
N SER A 22 2.46 -5.27 16.88
CA SER A 22 1.25 -5.02 16.09
C SER A 22 1.40 -3.80 15.19
N ARG A 23 0.49 -3.67 14.22
CA ARG A 23 0.54 -2.62 13.22
C ARG A 23 -0.79 -1.89 13.11
N SER A 24 -0.84 -0.62 13.50
CA SER A 24 -2.04 0.23 13.41
C SER A 24 -2.32 0.66 11.98
N TYR A 25 -3.59 0.74 11.58
CA TYR A 25 -3.98 1.17 10.23
C TYR A 25 -3.21 2.42 9.76
N ASP A 26 -2.78 2.40 8.49
CA ASP A 26 -2.02 3.49 7.87
C ASP A 26 -0.60 3.75 8.41
N SER A 27 0.00 2.77 9.11
CA SER A 27 1.41 2.82 9.53
C SER A 27 2.33 1.97 8.62
N VAL A 28 3.61 2.34 8.60
CA VAL A 28 4.70 1.61 7.93
C VAL A 28 5.83 1.36 8.93
N ASN A 29 6.50 0.22 8.77
CA ASN A 29 7.70 -0.12 9.52
C ASN A 29 8.95 0.00 8.64
N THR A 30 10.12 0.07 9.28
CA THR A 30 11.40 -0.11 8.60
C THR A 30 11.53 -1.52 8.03
N TYR A 31 12.50 -1.70 7.13
CA TYR A 31 12.85 -3.03 6.66
C TYR A 31 13.37 -3.90 7.80
N ASN A 32 13.04 -5.18 7.72
CA ASN A 32 13.51 -6.21 8.64
C ASN A 32 14.19 -7.29 7.83
N ALA A 33 15.30 -7.81 8.34
CA ALA A 33 16.05 -8.85 7.67
C ALA A 33 15.30 -10.20 7.76
N PHE A 34 15.24 -10.90 6.63
CA PHE A 34 14.77 -12.28 6.54
C PHE A 34 15.80 -13.10 5.78
N TYR A 35 15.83 -14.41 6.05
CA TYR A 35 16.51 -15.33 5.15
C TYR A 35 15.78 -15.38 3.81
N SER A 36 16.50 -15.64 2.73
CA SER A 36 15.87 -15.92 1.45
C SER A 36 15.20 -17.30 1.48
N GLY A 37 14.05 -17.44 0.83
CA GLY A 37 13.29 -18.67 0.78
C GLY A 37 11.79 -18.43 0.90
N ILE A 38 11.03 -19.52 0.91
CA ILE A 38 9.58 -19.47 1.11
C ILE A 38 9.28 -19.35 2.59
N HIS A 39 8.58 -18.29 2.97
CA HIS A 39 8.09 -18.05 4.32
C HIS A 39 6.56 -17.95 4.31
N SER A 40 5.92 -18.45 5.37
CA SER A 40 4.48 -18.21 5.58
C SER A 40 4.29 -16.88 6.32
N PHE A 41 3.34 -16.07 5.87
CA PHE A 41 2.95 -14.83 6.50
C PHE A 41 1.46 -14.85 6.78
N ALA A 42 1.08 -14.68 8.05
CA ALA A 42 -0.31 -14.59 8.44
C ALA A 42 -0.59 -13.23 9.11
N ALA A 43 -1.65 -12.55 8.66
CA ALA A 43 -2.15 -11.35 9.31
C ALA A 43 -3.27 -11.72 10.29
N ILE A 44 -3.15 -11.26 11.52
CA ILE A 44 -4.05 -11.58 12.62
C ILE A 44 -4.54 -10.25 13.21
N PRO A 45 -5.84 -10.08 13.51
CA PRO A 45 -6.29 -8.89 14.22
C PRO A 45 -5.61 -8.82 15.59
N GLY A 46 -5.19 -7.62 15.99
CA GLY A 46 -4.41 -7.38 17.20
C GLY A 46 -5.05 -7.98 18.45
N GLY A 47 -4.25 -8.69 19.25
CA GLY A 47 -4.70 -9.31 20.50
C GLY A 47 -5.54 -10.59 20.32
N LEU A 48 -5.72 -11.08 19.09
CA LEU A 48 -6.39 -12.35 18.81
C LEU A 48 -5.39 -13.48 18.50
N SER A 49 -5.88 -14.71 18.48
CA SER A 49 -5.08 -15.88 18.08
C SER A 49 -5.09 -16.10 16.56
N ILE A 50 -4.16 -16.91 16.06
CA ILE A 50 -4.06 -17.29 14.64
C ILE A 50 -5.35 -17.90 14.07
N ALA A 51 -6.23 -18.47 14.91
CA ALA A 51 -7.54 -18.96 14.46
C ALA A 51 -8.44 -17.86 13.88
N ALA A 52 -8.17 -16.59 14.19
CA ALA A 52 -8.85 -15.41 13.66
C ALA A 52 -8.10 -14.75 12.50
N ALA A 53 -7.15 -15.45 11.86
CA ALA A 53 -6.34 -14.88 10.78
C ALA A 53 -7.21 -14.23 9.69
N ILE A 54 -6.88 -12.99 9.35
CA ILE A 54 -7.48 -12.23 8.24
C ILE A 54 -7.13 -12.91 6.91
N VAL A 55 -5.87 -13.35 6.79
CA VAL A 55 -5.30 -14.00 5.60
C VAL A 55 -3.97 -14.67 5.97
N SER A 56 -3.64 -15.76 5.29
CA SER A 56 -2.30 -16.37 5.30
C SER A 56 -1.82 -16.59 3.86
N VAL A 57 -0.57 -16.26 3.58
CA VAL A 57 0.06 -16.41 2.25
C VAL A 57 1.48 -16.95 2.41
N SER A 58 1.96 -17.68 1.39
CA SER A 58 3.39 -18.04 1.28
C SER A 58 4.08 -17.07 0.33
N GLN A 59 5.19 -16.48 0.76
CA GLN A 59 5.99 -15.56 -0.03
C GLN A 59 7.42 -16.10 -0.17
N ASP A 60 7.88 -16.23 -1.40
CA ASP A 60 9.26 -16.55 -1.73
C ASP A 60 10.09 -15.26 -1.72
N LEU A 61 10.86 -15.06 -0.65
CA LEU A 61 11.75 -13.92 -0.47
C LEU A 61 13.09 -14.20 -1.16
N LYS A 62 13.48 -13.30 -2.06
CA LYS A 62 14.77 -13.38 -2.76
C LYS A 62 15.86 -12.64 -2.01
N SER A 63 17.08 -13.15 -2.09
CA SER A 63 18.27 -12.49 -1.57
C SER A 63 18.39 -11.08 -2.15
N ASP A 64 18.93 -10.15 -1.36
CA ASP A 64 19.15 -8.74 -1.75
C ASP A 64 17.93 -8.01 -2.32
N THR A 65 16.73 -8.49 -2.02
CA THR A 65 15.47 -7.91 -2.50
C THR A 65 14.69 -7.31 -1.34
N LEU A 66 14.26 -6.07 -1.50
CA LEU A 66 13.43 -5.37 -0.53
C LEU A 66 11.96 -5.56 -0.89
N TYR A 67 11.15 -5.81 0.13
CA TYR A 67 9.71 -6.03 -0.04
C TYR A 67 8.93 -5.13 0.91
N THR A 68 7.85 -4.55 0.40
CA THR A 68 6.78 -4.02 1.23
C THR A 68 5.57 -4.95 1.15
N GLY A 69 5.15 -5.47 2.30
CA GLY A 69 3.92 -6.25 2.45
C GLY A 69 2.73 -5.37 2.85
N PHE A 70 1.57 -5.60 2.22
CA PHE A 70 0.32 -4.93 2.55
C PHE A 70 -0.74 -5.96 2.93
N VAL A 71 -1.47 -5.67 4.01
CA VAL A 71 -2.73 -6.34 4.36
C VAL A 71 -3.88 -5.43 3.97
N THR A 72 -4.84 -5.95 3.21
CA THR A 72 -6.06 -5.24 2.76
C THR A 72 -7.21 -6.25 2.57
N GLY A 73 -8.31 -5.84 1.95
CA GLY A 73 -9.50 -6.66 1.71
C GLY A 73 -10.72 -6.17 2.49
N LYS A 74 -11.81 -6.94 2.40
CA LYS A 74 -13.04 -6.75 3.18
C LYS A 74 -13.11 -7.83 4.27
N SER A 75 -13.96 -7.65 5.28
CA SER A 75 -14.24 -8.68 6.28
C SER A 75 -14.65 -10.01 5.64
N GLY A 76 -14.03 -11.10 6.12
CA GLY A 76 -14.14 -12.44 5.54
C GLY A 76 -13.41 -12.67 4.21
N ALA A 77 -12.80 -11.64 3.62
CA ALA A 77 -12.13 -11.70 2.32
C ALA A 77 -10.77 -10.97 2.31
N GLY A 78 -10.06 -11.01 3.43
CA GLY A 78 -8.73 -10.44 3.61
C GLY A 78 -7.74 -10.88 2.53
N LYS A 79 -6.75 -10.02 2.26
CA LYS A 79 -5.69 -10.20 1.27
C LYS A 79 -4.38 -9.70 1.84
N MET A 80 -3.31 -10.41 1.54
CA MET A 80 -1.94 -9.96 1.76
C MET A 80 -1.19 -10.02 0.44
N VAL A 81 -0.47 -8.96 0.12
CA VAL A 81 0.31 -8.84 -1.12
C VAL A 81 1.66 -8.23 -0.81
N PHE A 82 2.70 -8.71 -1.49
CA PHE A 82 4.05 -8.18 -1.39
C PHE A 82 4.45 -7.54 -2.70
N PHE A 83 5.08 -6.37 -2.61
CA PHE A 83 5.66 -5.68 -3.75
C PHE A 83 7.16 -5.56 -3.56
N VAL A 84 7.91 -5.80 -4.63
CA VAL A 84 9.34 -5.51 -4.66
C VAL A 84 9.55 -4.00 -4.69
N ASP A 85 10.40 -3.53 -3.79
CA ASP A 85 10.80 -2.14 -3.68
C ASP A 85 12.02 -1.86 -4.55
N THR A 86 12.13 -0.61 -5.01
CA THR A 86 13.27 -0.15 -5.78
C THR A 86 13.98 0.97 -5.03
N MET A 87 15.31 0.93 -5.01
CA MET A 87 16.15 2.00 -4.48
C MET A 87 16.64 2.96 -5.58
N ALA A 88 16.11 2.83 -6.80
CA ALA A 88 16.47 3.73 -7.90
C ALA A 88 15.92 5.13 -7.62
N THR A 89 16.84 6.05 -7.34
CA THR A 89 16.57 7.46 -7.05
C THR A 89 15.86 8.15 -8.20
N ALA A 90 15.04 9.15 -7.88
CA ALA A 90 14.45 10.03 -8.88
C ALA A 90 15.52 10.95 -9.50
N GLN A 91 15.25 11.44 -10.72
CA GLN A 91 16.06 12.50 -11.32
C GLN A 91 15.97 13.79 -10.50
N SER A 92 16.96 14.68 -10.63
CA SER A 92 16.95 15.99 -9.97
C SER A 92 15.66 16.76 -10.28
N GLY A 93 15.05 17.36 -9.25
CA GLY A 93 13.78 18.09 -9.36
C GLY A 93 12.54 17.20 -9.46
N LYS A 94 12.68 15.88 -9.31
CA LYS A 94 11.57 14.91 -9.34
C LYS A 94 11.53 14.05 -8.09
N ALA A 95 10.35 13.54 -7.77
CA ALA A 95 10.16 12.40 -6.87
C ALA A 95 9.70 11.16 -7.65
N LYS A 96 9.97 9.98 -7.09
CA LYS A 96 9.47 8.71 -7.61
C LYS A 96 8.29 8.26 -6.76
N ILE A 97 7.20 7.88 -7.42
CA ILE A 97 6.03 7.33 -6.74
C ILE A 97 5.79 5.91 -7.23
N ARG A 98 5.68 4.98 -6.29
CA ARG A 98 4.90 3.76 -6.46
C ARG A 98 3.47 4.03 -6.04
N PHE A 99 2.52 3.89 -6.94
CA PHE A 99 1.10 3.94 -6.57
C PHE A 99 0.53 2.53 -6.57
N ILE A 100 -0.19 2.16 -5.51
CA ILE A 100 -0.78 0.83 -5.34
C ILE A 100 -2.28 0.96 -5.16
N ASN A 101 -3.04 0.19 -5.92
CA ASN A 101 -4.48 0.10 -5.69
C ASN A 101 -4.79 -0.95 -4.63
N LEU A 102 -5.09 -0.52 -3.40
CA LEU A 102 -5.40 -1.41 -2.27
C LEU A 102 -6.87 -1.29 -1.80
N SER A 103 -7.72 -0.49 -2.45
CA SER A 103 -9.15 -0.37 -2.13
C SER A 103 -9.96 -1.48 -2.83
N PRO A 104 -10.57 -2.43 -2.11
CA PRO A 104 -11.22 -3.61 -2.70
C PRO A 104 -12.45 -3.33 -3.59
N ASP A 105 -13.04 -2.14 -3.48
CA ASP A 105 -14.17 -1.70 -4.30
C ASP A 105 -13.75 -0.83 -5.50
N MET A 106 -12.46 -0.49 -5.59
CA MET A 106 -11.86 0.14 -6.75
C MET A 106 -11.21 -0.94 -7.61
N SER A 107 -12.03 -1.74 -8.32
CA SER A 107 -11.53 -2.88 -9.12
C SER A 107 -10.38 -2.49 -10.06
N LYS A 108 -10.54 -1.36 -10.76
CA LYS A 108 -9.55 -0.81 -11.68
C LYS A 108 -9.61 0.70 -11.66
N ILE A 109 -8.45 1.36 -11.55
CA ILE A 109 -8.36 2.80 -11.39
C ILE A 109 -7.45 3.47 -12.42
N ASP A 110 -7.74 4.74 -12.67
CA ASP A 110 -6.80 5.68 -13.27
C ASP A 110 -6.29 6.63 -12.20
N PHE A 111 -5.06 7.14 -12.39
CA PHE A 111 -4.46 8.11 -11.50
C PHE A 111 -3.82 9.24 -12.29
N GLY A 112 -3.95 10.46 -11.77
CA GLY A 112 -3.33 11.62 -12.40
C GLY A 112 -3.28 12.83 -11.50
N ILE A 113 -2.59 13.86 -11.98
CA ILE A 113 -2.68 15.20 -11.39
C ILE A 113 -3.94 15.87 -11.96
N ALA A 114 -4.69 16.57 -11.11
CA ALA A 114 -5.91 17.28 -11.50
C ALA A 114 -5.66 18.17 -12.73
N ASP A 115 -6.61 18.17 -13.66
CA ASP A 115 -6.60 18.97 -14.89
C ASP A 115 -5.39 18.73 -15.82
N THR A 116 -4.71 17.58 -15.65
CA THR A 116 -3.62 17.13 -16.52
C THR A 116 -3.89 15.73 -17.07
N THR A 117 -2.94 15.20 -17.86
CA THR A 117 -2.99 13.83 -18.34
C THR A 117 -2.86 12.81 -17.20
N ARG A 118 -3.54 11.66 -17.34
CA ARG A 118 -3.37 10.51 -16.45
C ARG A 118 -1.90 10.08 -16.46
N LYS A 119 -1.36 9.75 -15.29
CA LYS A 119 0.00 9.17 -15.15
C LYS A 119 -0.01 7.69 -15.50
N PHE A 120 -1.11 7.02 -15.18
CA PHE A 120 -1.41 5.68 -15.66
C PHE A 120 -2.93 5.51 -15.71
N SER A 121 -3.34 4.54 -16.51
CA SER A 121 -4.72 4.11 -16.61
C SER A 121 -4.81 2.60 -16.41
N ASN A 122 -5.99 2.14 -16.01
CA ASN A 122 -6.32 0.72 -15.90
C ASN A 122 -5.49 -0.06 -14.87
N LEU A 123 -5.08 0.55 -13.75
CA LEU A 123 -4.38 -0.15 -12.67
C LEU A 123 -5.36 -1.01 -11.85
N ASP A 124 -5.22 -2.33 -11.96
CA ASP A 124 -6.04 -3.29 -11.23
C ASP A 124 -5.83 -3.23 -9.70
N TYR A 125 -6.84 -3.65 -8.96
CA TYR A 125 -6.75 -3.92 -7.53
C TYR A 125 -5.61 -4.92 -7.23
N LEU A 126 -4.84 -4.63 -6.17
CA LEU A 126 -3.62 -5.33 -5.75
C LEU A 126 -2.45 -5.25 -6.74
N ASN A 127 -2.48 -4.31 -7.70
CA ASN A 127 -1.34 -4.00 -8.55
C ASN A 127 -0.73 -2.63 -8.20
N ALA A 128 0.52 -2.47 -8.63
CA ALA A 128 1.31 -1.25 -8.46
C ALA A 128 1.81 -0.71 -9.80
N ALA A 129 1.93 0.61 -9.90
CA ALA A 129 2.57 1.30 -11.01
C ALA A 129 3.61 2.29 -10.48
N TYR A 130 4.70 2.47 -11.21
CA TYR A 130 5.73 3.46 -10.90
C TYR A 130 5.70 4.61 -11.89
N PHE A 131 5.90 5.83 -11.39
CA PHE A 131 6.06 7.01 -12.23
C PHE A 131 6.92 8.05 -11.51
N SER A 132 7.46 8.99 -12.28
CA SER A 132 8.15 10.16 -11.74
C SER A 132 7.27 11.39 -11.87
N ILE A 133 7.37 12.29 -10.90
CA ILE A 133 6.64 13.55 -10.87
C ILE A 133 7.56 14.69 -10.52
N ASP A 134 7.24 15.87 -11.04
CA ASP A 134 7.92 17.10 -10.66
C ASP A 134 7.55 17.49 -9.23
N THR A 135 8.49 18.15 -8.54
CA THR A 135 8.24 18.72 -7.22
C THR A 135 7.25 19.89 -7.30
N GLY A 136 6.46 20.09 -6.25
CA GLY A 136 5.47 21.16 -6.17
C GLY A 136 4.14 20.65 -5.63
N LEU A 137 3.36 21.55 -5.03
CA LEU A 137 2.05 21.20 -4.51
C LEU A 137 1.09 20.93 -5.68
N HIS A 138 0.57 19.72 -5.73
CA HIS A 138 -0.42 19.31 -6.73
C HIS A 138 -1.57 18.57 -6.07
N LYS A 139 -2.73 18.65 -6.72
CA LYS A 139 -3.88 17.81 -6.40
C LYS A 139 -3.82 16.53 -7.22
N TYR A 140 -3.73 15.38 -6.55
CA TYR A 140 -3.72 14.07 -7.18
C TYR A 140 -5.08 13.42 -7.03
N ASN A 141 -5.54 12.79 -8.10
CA ASN A 141 -6.87 12.22 -8.19
C ASN A 141 -6.78 10.75 -8.60
N VAL A 142 -7.63 9.94 -7.96
CA VAL A 142 -7.95 8.58 -8.39
C VAL A 142 -9.34 8.59 -8.99
N TYR A 143 -9.49 7.88 -10.09
CA TYR A 143 -10.74 7.73 -10.83
C TYR A 143 -11.04 6.26 -10.99
N SER A 144 -12.32 5.90 -11.07
CA SER A 144 -12.68 4.64 -11.73
C SER A 144 -12.11 4.68 -13.15
N ALA A 145 -11.60 3.55 -13.64
CA ALA A 145 -10.95 3.52 -14.96
C ALA A 145 -11.89 4.00 -16.08
N GLY A 146 -11.40 4.93 -16.89
CA GLY A 146 -12.19 5.55 -17.97
C GLY A 146 -13.13 6.68 -17.53
N GLU A 147 -13.28 6.92 -16.23
CA GLU A 147 -14.15 7.99 -15.70
C GLU A 147 -13.40 9.32 -15.55
N THR A 148 -14.19 10.41 -15.58
CA THR A 148 -13.69 11.79 -15.48
C THR A 148 -13.90 12.42 -14.12
N THR A 149 -14.83 11.92 -13.31
CA THR A 149 -15.10 12.39 -11.95
C THR A 149 -14.19 11.66 -10.96
N PRO A 150 -13.39 12.39 -10.13
CA PRO A 150 -12.51 11.74 -9.17
C PRO A 150 -13.31 11.06 -8.06
N LEU A 151 -12.90 9.83 -7.71
CA LEU A 151 -13.43 9.11 -6.54
C LEU A 151 -12.86 9.70 -5.25
N VAL A 152 -11.53 9.93 -5.26
CA VAL A 152 -10.78 10.46 -4.12
C VAL A 152 -9.67 11.36 -4.62
N SER A 153 -9.30 12.33 -3.79
CA SER A 153 -8.25 13.29 -4.07
C SER A 153 -7.33 13.48 -2.86
N ILE A 154 -6.09 13.88 -3.11
CA ILE A 154 -5.15 14.33 -2.09
C ILE A 154 -4.31 15.50 -2.61
N ASP A 155 -4.13 16.53 -1.80
CA ASP A 155 -3.12 17.56 -2.06
C ASP A 155 -1.78 17.06 -1.50
N PHE A 156 -0.76 17.01 -2.35
CA PHE A 156 0.53 16.43 -2.00
C PHE A 156 1.68 17.23 -2.63
N ASN A 157 2.75 17.44 -1.87
CA ASN A 157 3.93 18.18 -2.29
C ASN A 157 5.16 17.25 -2.21
N PRO A 158 5.50 16.51 -3.28
CA PRO A 158 6.66 15.64 -3.32
C PRO A 158 7.98 16.41 -3.16
N VAL A 159 8.92 15.80 -2.42
CA VAL A 159 10.29 16.29 -2.26
C VAL A 159 11.22 15.64 -3.29
N SER A 160 12.11 16.45 -3.88
CA SER A 160 13.09 15.98 -4.87
C SER A 160 13.93 14.84 -4.32
N GLY A 161 14.20 13.83 -5.14
CA GLY A 161 15.03 12.67 -4.78
C GLY A 161 14.34 11.64 -3.86
N THR A 162 13.12 11.91 -3.39
CA THR A 162 12.40 11.02 -2.47
C THR A 162 11.60 9.95 -3.24
N ILE A 163 11.54 8.74 -2.67
CA ILE A 163 10.70 7.65 -3.14
C ILE A 163 9.50 7.53 -2.20
N TYR A 164 8.30 7.64 -2.75
CA TYR A 164 7.05 7.47 -2.01
C TYR A 164 6.34 6.21 -2.46
N THR A 165 5.66 5.55 -1.51
CA THR A 165 4.56 4.65 -1.85
C THR A 165 3.25 5.33 -1.50
N MET A 166 2.46 5.64 -2.52
CA MET A 166 1.06 6.08 -2.39
C MET A 166 0.13 4.89 -2.60
N TYR A 167 -1.03 4.89 -1.97
CA TYR A 167 -2.01 3.84 -2.17
C TYR A 167 -3.44 4.30 -1.90
N THR A 168 -4.39 3.65 -2.57
CA THR A 168 -5.80 3.76 -2.19
C THR A 168 -6.05 3.01 -0.87
N LYS A 169 -6.93 3.53 -0.02
CA LYS A 169 -7.32 2.91 1.25
C LYS A 169 -8.82 3.03 1.47
N GLY A 170 -9.35 2.28 2.43
CA GLY A 170 -10.76 2.31 2.81
C GLY A 170 -11.69 1.72 1.76
N LEU A 171 -12.96 2.10 1.83
CA LEU A 171 -14.02 1.70 0.89
C LEU A 171 -14.89 2.91 0.53
N ILE A 172 -15.31 3.01 -0.73
CA ILE A 172 -16.16 4.06 -1.30
C ILE A 172 -17.48 4.20 -0.52
N ALA A 173 -18.09 3.09 -0.13
CA ALA A 173 -19.37 3.08 0.59
C ALA A 173 -19.23 3.36 2.10
N ARG A 174 -18.01 3.37 2.65
CA ARG A 174 -17.77 3.61 4.08
C ARG A 174 -17.59 5.10 4.37
N THR A 175 -17.79 5.48 5.62
CA THR A 175 -17.63 6.86 6.11
C THR A 175 -16.58 6.91 7.22
N GLY A 176 -16.24 8.11 7.71
CA GLY A 176 -15.28 8.27 8.81
C GLY A 176 -13.86 7.83 8.44
N VAL A 177 -13.20 7.11 9.35
CA VAL A 177 -11.83 6.60 9.18
C VAL A 177 -11.72 5.47 8.15
N ASP A 178 -12.85 4.86 7.80
CA ASP A 178 -12.96 3.72 6.89
C ASP A 178 -13.23 4.12 5.44
N LYS A 179 -13.55 5.39 5.21
CA LYS A 179 -13.91 5.90 3.88
C LYS A 179 -12.75 5.77 2.90
N ALA A 180 -13.09 5.67 1.62
CA ALA A 180 -12.11 5.71 0.54
C ALA A 180 -11.20 6.94 0.65
N GLY A 181 -9.91 6.73 0.44
CA GLY A 181 -8.93 7.81 0.42
C GLY A 181 -7.63 7.41 -0.27
N ILE A 182 -6.72 8.38 -0.35
CA ILE A 182 -5.32 8.16 -0.74
C ILE A 182 -4.49 8.38 0.52
N SER A 183 -3.53 7.49 0.76
CA SER A 183 -2.50 7.70 1.77
C SER A 183 -1.12 7.42 1.17
N TYR A 184 -0.09 7.76 1.91
CA TYR A 184 1.28 7.58 1.46
C TYR A 184 2.25 7.45 2.63
N PHE A 185 3.40 6.85 2.35
CA PHE A 185 4.58 6.92 3.20
C PHE A 185 5.84 7.12 2.35
N ILE A 186 6.88 7.65 2.98
CA ILE A 186 8.23 7.71 2.41
C ILE A 186 8.84 6.31 2.53
N GLN A 187 9.37 5.78 1.44
CA GLN A 187 10.02 4.48 1.46
C GLN A 187 11.10 4.46 2.55
N PRO A 188 11.09 3.48 3.47
CA PRO A 188 12.10 3.39 4.51
C PRO A 188 13.51 3.27 3.94
N ASP A 189 14.50 3.73 4.69
CA ASP A 189 15.90 3.45 4.38
C ASP A 189 16.23 1.97 4.64
N LYS A 190 17.18 1.42 3.88
CA LYS A 190 17.67 0.03 4.01
C LYS A 190 18.48 -0.18 5.28
#